data_AF-A0A9D6UMY6-F1
#
_entry.id   AF-A0A9D6UMY6-F1
#
_cell.length_a   1.000
_cell.length_b   1.000
_cell.length_c   1.000
_cell.angle_alpha   90.00
_cell.angle_beta   90.00
_cell.angle_gamma   90.00
#
_symmetry.space_group_name_H-M   'P 1'
#
loop_
_entity.id
_entity.type
_entity.pdbx_description
1 polymer ?
#
loop_
_entity_poly.entity_id
_entity_poly.type
_entity_poly.pdbx_seq_one_letter_code
_entity_poly.pdbx_strand_id
1 'polypeptide(L)'
;MQRLPLAILCAAPLLAQIRGGALVEKPRPLIITWGDRLQAWPLNGGPHVTLLSGTNFGPGGCATDVDGDGRDDLLIQGRPGTGPFLWLRAPDWKASVIEEETEFKDCLPFSMEGRRGVLIPHVNAQLRFYLFPSFQYKELYSIYTNSRQGGLLAHDVDGDGLDDLFVGNYWMRNPGRLGVAWRLFAINVWHDTPSAALAALGLWRNGALVWAESEAERARIAVFSPPADRKQLWEEHRLAPLDRPRAVLVHPAGVFIGHASGVVLETPEAGGWRRTDVATGFEALKLIRWKDGVWAVTPQGVRRLPTVRTRPSSRRR
;
A
#
# COMPACT_ATOMS: atom_id res chain seq x y z
N MET A 1 -28.41 -41.61 36.46
CA MET A 1 -27.62 -41.42 35.22
C MET A 1 -28.44 -40.60 34.23
N GLN A 2 -28.33 -39.27 34.26
CA GLN A 2 -28.97 -38.39 33.28
C GLN A 2 -28.05 -38.23 32.07
N ARG A 3 -28.55 -38.56 30.87
CA ARG A 3 -27.87 -38.30 29.60
C ARG A 3 -28.08 -36.83 29.23
N LEU A 4 -26.99 -36.07 29.12
CA LEU A 4 -27.01 -34.74 28.50
C LEU A 4 -27.11 -34.88 26.97
N PRO A 5 -27.89 -34.03 26.29
CA PRO A 5 -27.99 -34.05 24.83
C PRO A 5 -26.76 -33.40 24.18
N LEU A 6 -26.28 -34.02 23.11
CA LEU A 6 -25.20 -33.52 22.26
C LEU A 6 -25.72 -32.28 21.50
N ALA A 7 -25.28 -31.09 21.88
CA ALA A 7 -25.57 -29.87 21.12
C ALA A 7 -24.67 -29.85 19.87
N ILE A 8 -25.29 -29.93 18.69
CA ILE A 8 -24.61 -29.70 17.42
C ILE A 8 -24.37 -28.19 17.31
N LEU A 9 -23.13 -27.75 17.55
CA LEU A 9 -22.70 -26.41 17.16
C LEU A 9 -22.69 -26.34 15.63
N CYS A 10 -23.67 -25.64 15.05
CA CYS A 10 -23.55 -25.13 13.70
C CYS A 10 -22.43 -24.08 13.70
N ALA A 11 -21.23 -24.47 13.27
CA ALA A 11 -20.17 -23.51 13.01
C ALA A 11 -20.64 -22.58 11.88
N ALA A 12 -20.87 -21.31 12.20
CA ALA A 12 -21.03 -20.29 11.18
C ALA A 12 -19.82 -20.37 10.24
N PRO A 13 -20.01 -20.29 8.91
CA PRO A 13 -18.88 -20.30 7.99
C PRO A 13 -17.96 -19.14 8.36
N LEU A 14 -16.71 -19.44 8.72
CA LEU A 14 -15.68 -18.42 8.93
C LEU A 14 -15.65 -17.55 7.67
N LEU A 15 -15.96 -16.26 7.84
CA LEU A 15 -15.82 -15.28 6.77
C LEU A 15 -14.36 -15.32 6.29
N ALA A 16 -14.16 -15.34 4.98
CA ALA A 16 -12.81 -15.37 4.41
C ALA A 16 -12.01 -14.18 4.92
N GLN A 17 -10.82 -14.42 5.50
CA GLN A 17 -9.96 -13.34 5.97
C GLN A 17 -9.22 -12.73 4.79
N ILE A 18 -9.48 -11.46 4.52
CA ILE A 18 -8.73 -10.65 3.56
C ILE A 18 -7.54 -10.01 4.28
N ARG A 19 -6.36 -10.07 3.65
CA ARG A 19 -5.12 -9.47 4.17
C ARG A 19 -4.53 -8.42 3.24
N GLY A 20 -4.89 -8.45 1.96
CA GLY A 20 -4.45 -7.46 0.98
C GLY A 20 -5.39 -7.36 -0.22
N GLY A 21 -5.09 -6.40 -1.09
CA GLY A 21 -5.84 -6.19 -2.32
C GLY A 21 -5.15 -5.20 -3.26
N ALA A 22 -5.56 -5.23 -4.53
CA ALA A 22 -5.08 -4.31 -5.55
C ALA A 22 -6.18 -4.02 -6.57
N LEU A 23 -6.06 -2.86 -7.23
CA LEU A 23 -6.82 -2.58 -8.44
C LEU A 23 -6.14 -3.31 -9.60
N VAL A 24 -6.88 -4.18 -10.27
CA VAL A 24 -6.54 -4.72 -11.58
C VAL A 24 -7.26 -3.84 -12.59
N GLU A 25 -6.53 -3.16 -13.47
CA GLU A 25 -7.10 -2.24 -14.45
C GLU A 25 -7.44 -2.95 -15.75
N LYS A 26 -6.62 -3.93 -16.14
CA LYS A 26 -6.72 -4.63 -17.42
C LYS A 26 -7.10 -6.11 -17.26
N PRO A 27 -7.95 -6.66 -18.16
CA PRO A 27 -8.60 -6.01 -19.29
C PRO A 27 -9.81 -5.16 -18.87
N ARG A 28 -10.26 -5.27 -17.61
CA ARG A 28 -11.36 -4.48 -17.07
C ARG A 28 -11.09 -4.15 -15.60
N PRO A 29 -11.45 -2.94 -15.14
CA PRO A 29 -11.23 -2.54 -13.75
C PRO A 29 -12.01 -3.39 -12.75
N LEU A 30 -11.29 -3.98 -11.79
CA LEU A 30 -11.84 -4.70 -10.65
C LEU A 30 -10.85 -4.67 -9.48
N ILE A 31 -11.35 -4.84 -8.26
CA ILE A 31 -10.46 -5.03 -7.10
C ILE A 31 -10.28 -6.54 -6.93
N ILE A 32 -9.04 -7.01 -6.89
CA ILE A 32 -8.74 -8.36 -6.41
C ILE A 32 -8.28 -8.26 -4.97
N THR A 33 -8.86 -9.08 -4.09
CA THR A 33 -8.42 -9.24 -2.72
C THR A 33 -7.86 -10.63 -2.49
N TRP A 34 -6.91 -10.74 -1.56
CA TRP A 34 -6.27 -12.00 -1.21
C TRP A 34 -6.14 -12.19 0.30
N GLY A 35 -5.86 -13.43 0.69
CA GLY A 35 -5.78 -13.92 2.07
C GLY A 35 -6.12 -15.40 2.06
N ASP A 36 -7.22 -15.78 2.72
CA ASP A 36 -7.68 -17.18 2.73
C ASP A 36 -8.35 -17.61 1.40
N ARG A 37 -8.70 -16.63 0.57
CA ARG A 37 -9.24 -16.79 -0.78
C ARG A 37 -8.70 -15.69 -1.69
N LEU A 38 -8.61 -15.97 -2.98
CA LEU A 38 -8.45 -14.95 -4.01
C LEU A 38 -9.84 -14.59 -4.55
N GLN A 39 -10.23 -13.32 -4.49
CA GLN A 39 -11.58 -12.89 -4.85
C GLN A 39 -11.56 -11.65 -5.74
N ALA A 40 -12.38 -11.67 -6.81
CA ALA A 40 -12.58 -10.55 -7.72
C ALA A 40 -13.85 -9.79 -7.36
N TRP A 41 -13.73 -8.47 -7.17
CA TRP A 41 -14.79 -7.55 -6.79
C TRP A 41 -15.06 -6.56 -7.94
N PRO A 42 -16.18 -6.70 -8.66
CA PRO A 42 -16.55 -5.76 -9.72
C PRO A 42 -16.77 -4.35 -9.18
N LEU A 43 -16.12 -3.35 -9.78
CA LEU A 43 -16.26 -1.95 -9.36
C LEU A 43 -17.59 -1.30 -9.78
N ASN A 44 -18.27 -1.87 -10.77
CA ASN A 44 -19.60 -1.45 -11.23
C ASN A 44 -20.74 -2.05 -10.39
N GLY A 45 -20.44 -2.76 -9.31
CA GLY A 45 -21.42 -3.49 -8.51
C GLY A 45 -21.65 -4.93 -9.00
N GLY A 46 -22.39 -5.70 -8.20
CA GLY A 46 -22.58 -7.14 -8.37
C GLY A 46 -21.86 -7.97 -7.30
N PRO A 47 -22.13 -9.28 -7.23
CA PRO A 47 -21.45 -10.16 -6.30
C PRO A 47 -19.97 -10.32 -6.66
N HIS A 48 -19.13 -10.51 -5.65
CA HIS A 48 -17.75 -10.93 -5.87
C HIS A 48 -17.70 -12.39 -6.32
N VAL A 49 -16.61 -12.76 -6.98
CA VAL A 49 -16.36 -14.15 -7.42
C VAL A 49 -15.09 -14.64 -6.73
N THR A 50 -15.14 -15.85 -6.17
CA THR A 50 -13.94 -16.52 -5.66
C THR A 50 -13.19 -17.15 -6.82
N LEU A 51 -11.96 -16.71 -7.04
CA LEU A 51 -11.05 -17.20 -8.09
C LEU A 51 -10.25 -18.42 -7.62
N LEU A 52 -9.73 -18.36 -6.38
CA LEU A 52 -9.00 -19.46 -5.73
C LEU A 52 -9.48 -19.60 -4.28
N SER A 53 -9.55 -20.83 -3.79
CA SER A 53 -9.93 -21.16 -2.40
C SER A 53 -8.82 -21.96 -1.73
N GLY A 54 -8.82 -21.98 -0.39
CA GLY A 54 -7.81 -22.73 0.38
C GLY A 54 -6.42 -22.11 0.30
N THR A 55 -6.33 -20.83 -0.05
CA THR A 55 -5.09 -20.08 -0.04
C THR A 55 -4.79 -19.62 1.38
N ASN A 56 -3.59 -19.13 1.63
CA ASN A 56 -3.26 -18.44 2.87
C ASN A 56 -2.24 -17.34 2.56
N PHE A 57 -2.58 -16.43 1.64
CA PHE A 57 -1.66 -15.39 1.21
C PHE A 57 -1.40 -14.38 2.33
N GLY A 58 -0.18 -13.84 2.36
CA GLY A 58 0.22 -12.73 3.21
C GLY A 58 -0.37 -11.39 2.78
N PRO A 59 -0.10 -10.29 3.50
CA PRO A 59 -0.68 -8.98 3.20
C PRO A 59 -0.06 -8.31 1.97
N GLY A 60 1.19 -8.64 1.63
CA GLY A 60 1.93 -7.99 0.56
C GLY A 60 1.47 -8.38 -0.84
N GLY A 61 1.41 -7.38 -1.71
CA GLY A 61 1.21 -7.60 -3.14
C GLY A 61 0.76 -6.39 -3.94
N CYS A 62 0.85 -6.52 -5.26
CA CYS A 62 0.40 -5.53 -6.24
C CYS A 62 -0.07 -6.20 -7.53
N ALA A 63 -0.65 -5.40 -8.43
CA ALA A 63 -1.09 -5.82 -9.74
C ALA A 63 -0.32 -5.08 -10.84
N THR A 64 0.14 -5.80 -11.86
CA THR A 64 0.83 -5.23 -13.03
C THR A 64 0.94 -6.28 -14.13
N ASP A 65 1.04 -5.82 -15.38
CA ASP A 65 1.30 -6.67 -16.55
C ASP A 65 2.78 -7.12 -16.57
N VAL A 66 3.04 -8.34 -16.10
CA VAL A 66 4.40 -8.90 -15.95
C VAL A 66 4.92 -9.39 -17.30
N ASP A 67 4.11 -10.15 -18.04
CA ASP A 67 4.55 -10.85 -19.25
C ASP A 67 4.29 -10.07 -20.56
N GLY A 68 3.63 -8.92 -20.48
CA GLY A 68 3.34 -8.07 -21.63
C GLY A 68 2.12 -8.52 -22.45
N ASP A 69 1.28 -9.41 -21.91
CA ASP A 69 0.08 -9.88 -22.60
C ASP A 69 -1.09 -8.88 -22.56
N GLY A 70 -0.91 -7.76 -21.85
CA GLY A 70 -1.89 -6.70 -21.72
C GLY A 70 -2.94 -6.93 -20.63
N ARG A 71 -2.74 -7.91 -19.73
CA ARG A 71 -3.55 -8.16 -18.54
C ARG A 71 -2.70 -7.90 -17.30
N ASP A 72 -3.30 -7.35 -16.25
CA ASP A 72 -2.55 -7.22 -15.01
C ASP A 72 -2.56 -8.57 -14.28
N ASP A 73 -1.35 -9.05 -13.98
CA ASP A 73 -1.11 -10.20 -13.12
C ASP A 73 -1.06 -9.77 -11.66
N LEU A 74 -0.94 -10.74 -10.75
CA LEU A 74 -0.70 -10.46 -9.34
C LEU A 74 0.68 -10.93 -8.90
N LEU A 75 1.32 -10.07 -8.12
CA LEU A 75 2.58 -10.34 -7.44
C LEU A 75 2.25 -10.33 -5.94
N ILE A 76 2.32 -11.49 -5.27
CA ILE A 76 1.73 -11.69 -3.93
C ILE A 76 2.71 -12.40 -2.99
N GLN A 77 2.70 -12.00 -1.72
CA GLN A 77 3.36 -12.72 -0.64
C GLN A 77 2.59 -14.03 -0.35
N GLY A 78 3.24 -15.17 -0.55
CA GLY A 78 2.63 -16.49 -0.56
C GLY A 78 2.06 -16.96 0.78
N ARG A 79 2.57 -16.43 1.91
CA ARG A 79 2.04 -16.66 3.26
C ARG A 79 2.30 -15.50 4.22
N PRO A 80 1.55 -15.37 5.34
CA PRO A 80 1.90 -14.42 6.40
C PRO A 80 3.33 -14.64 6.91
N GLY A 81 4.07 -13.54 7.10
CA GLY A 81 5.49 -13.57 7.46
C GLY A 81 6.39 -13.99 6.30
N THR A 82 7.58 -14.49 6.62
CA THR A 82 8.56 -14.95 5.62
C THR A 82 8.05 -16.18 4.86
N GLY A 83 8.09 -16.15 3.53
CA GLY A 83 7.70 -17.25 2.64
C GLY A 83 7.73 -16.85 1.16
N PRO A 84 7.17 -17.64 0.25
CA PRO A 84 7.47 -17.48 -1.17
C PRO A 84 6.85 -16.20 -1.75
N PHE A 85 7.59 -15.51 -2.60
CA PHE A 85 7.07 -14.48 -3.49
C PHE A 85 6.47 -15.14 -4.73
N LEU A 86 5.20 -14.88 -5.03
CA LEU A 86 4.47 -15.56 -6.08
C LEU A 86 4.06 -14.61 -7.21
N TRP A 87 4.15 -15.09 -8.44
CA TRP A 87 3.46 -14.54 -9.61
C TRP A 87 2.23 -15.39 -9.90
N LEU A 88 1.03 -14.80 -9.83
CA LEU A 88 -0.21 -15.41 -10.26
C LEU A 88 -0.62 -14.78 -11.60
N ARG A 89 -0.47 -15.55 -12.67
CA ARG A 89 -0.69 -15.09 -14.04
C ARG A 89 -2.18 -15.04 -14.37
N ALA A 90 -2.68 -13.94 -14.92
CA ALA A 90 -4.04 -13.85 -15.41
C ALA A 90 -4.21 -14.62 -16.75
N PRO A 91 -5.42 -15.11 -17.08
CA PRO A 91 -6.64 -15.12 -16.28
C PRO A 91 -6.83 -16.38 -15.43
N ASP A 92 -5.96 -17.38 -15.53
CA ASP A 92 -6.09 -18.67 -14.83
C ASP A 92 -5.57 -18.63 -13.38
N TRP A 93 -4.85 -17.56 -13.02
CA TRP A 93 -4.24 -17.31 -11.72
C TRP A 93 -3.28 -18.42 -11.29
N LYS A 94 -2.64 -19.07 -12.26
CA LYS A 94 -1.64 -20.10 -11.99
C LYS A 94 -0.43 -19.47 -11.30
N ALA A 95 -0.12 -19.98 -10.11
CA ALA A 95 1.00 -19.51 -9.32
C ALA A 95 2.34 -20.07 -9.83
N SER A 96 3.35 -19.19 -9.91
CA SER A 96 4.76 -19.53 -10.09
C SER A 96 5.55 -18.88 -8.96
N VAL A 97 6.53 -19.59 -8.40
CA VAL A 97 7.42 -19.05 -7.38
C VAL A 97 8.47 -18.17 -8.04
N ILE A 98 8.59 -16.93 -7.57
CA ILE A 98 9.65 -15.98 -7.96
C ILE A 98 10.87 -16.20 -7.06
N GLU A 99 10.65 -16.29 -5.75
CA GLU A 99 11.68 -16.51 -4.72
C GLU A 99 11.03 -17.23 -3.54
N GLU A 100 11.74 -18.16 -2.90
CA GLU A 100 11.17 -19.03 -1.84
C GLU A 100 11.00 -18.33 -0.50
N GLU A 101 11.85 -17.36 -0.20
CA GLU A 101 11.90 -16.70 1.10
C GLU A 101 11.93 -15.19 0.94
N THR A 102 10.76 -14.57 1.06
CA THR A 102 10.60 -13.12 1.12
C THR A 102 9.64 -12.73 2.23
N GLU A 103 9.72 -11.48 2.65
CA GLU A 103 8.67 -10.84 3.43
C GLU A 103 8.52 -9.41 2.95
N PHE A 104 7.33 -9.03 2.51
CA PHE A 104 7.03 -7.66 2.11
C PHE A 104 5.54 -7.35 2.35
N LYS A 105 5.26 -6.05 2.49
CA LYS A 105 3.89 -5.50 2.51
C LYS A 105 3.65 -4.62 1.29
N ASP A 106 4.66 -3.86 0.90
CA ASP A 106 4.61 -2.94 -0.23
C ASP A 106 5.17 -3.59 -1.50
N CYS A 107 4.57 -3.23 -2.64
CA CYS A 107 4.86 -3.76 -3.95
C CYS A 107 4.53 -2.65 -4.94
N LEU A 108 5.55 -2.15 -5.64
CA LEU A 108 5.43 -0.99 -6.53
C LEU A 108 5.94 -1.35 -7.93
N PRO A 109 5.05 -1.45 -8.93
CA PRO A 109 5.47 -1.52 -10.33
C PRO A 109 6.33 -0.29 -10.66
N PHE A 110 7.49 -0.53 -11.27
CA PHE A 110 8.50 0.51 -11.49
C PHE A 110 9.25 0.28 -12.81
N SER A 111 9.79 1.36 -13.38
CA SER A 111 10.62 1.29 -14.57
C SER A 111 11.91 2.08 -14.40
N MET A 112 13.02 1.51 -14.82
CA MET A 112 14.34 2.14 -14.81
C MET A 112 15.07 1.78 -16.09
N GLU A 113 15.66 2.76 -16.77
CA GLU A 113 16.34 2.55 -18.07
C GLU A 113 15.47 1.80 -19.09
N GLY A 114 14.17 2.13 -19.14
CA GLY A 114 13.21 1.47 -20.02
C GLY A 114 12.88 0.02 -19.66
N ARG A 115 13.41 -0.51 -18.54
CA ARG A 115 13.14 -1.87 -18.07
C ARG A 115 12.07 -1.85 -16.99
N ARG A 116 11.02 -2.64 -17.21
CA ARG A 116 9.91 -2.81 -16.28
C ARG A 116 10.27 -3.82 -15.18
N GLY A 117 9.67 -3.64 -14.02
CA GLY A 117 9.79 -4.58 -12.91
C GLY A 117 8.92 -4.16 -11.73
N VAL A 118 9.24 -4.73 -10.57
CA VAL A 118 8.59 -4.40 -9.30
C VAL A 118 9.64 -4.14 -8.23
N LEU A 119 9.37 -3.14 -7.39
CA LEU A 119 10.13 -2.85 -6.18
C LEU A 119 9.44 -3.46 -4.97
N ILE A 120 10.21 -4.12 -4.11
CA ILE A 120 9.74 -4.58 -2.79
C ILE A 120 10.77 -4.23 -1.70
N PRO A 121 10.33 -3.80 -0.51
CA PRO A 121 11.17 -3.70 0.68
C PRO A 121 11.24 -5.08 1.36
N HIS A 122 12.13 -5.94 0.87
CA HIS A 122 12.35 -7.28 1.39
C HIS A 122 12.81 -7.20 2.86
N VAL A 123 12.13 -7.98 3.72
CA VAL A 123 12.28 -8.04 5.19
C VAL A 123 12.32 -6.66 5.86
N ASN A 124 11.65 -5.68 5.26
CA ASN A 124 11.58 -4.29 5.74
C ASN A 124 12.96 -3.60 5.88
N ALA A 125 13.94 -3.97 5.05
CA ALA A 125 15.28 -3.36 5.10
C ALA A 125 15.95 -3.28 3.72
N GLN A 126 15.75 -4.28 2.87
CA GLN A 126 16.44 -4.39 1.58
C GLN A 126 15.48 -4.00 0.45
N LEU A 127 15.76 -2.89 -0.22
CA LEU A 127 14.99 -2.51 -1.39
C LEU A 127 15.50 -3.27 -2.61
N ARG A 128 14.66 -4.16 -3.15
CA ARG A 128 14.99 -5.00 -4.31
C ARG A 128 14.09 -4.65 -5.50
N PHE A 129 14.69 -4.62 -6.69
CA PHE A 129 14.01 -4.44 -7.97
C PHE A 129 14.06 -5.74 -8.78
N TYR A 130 12.91 -6.40 -8.94
CA TYR A 130 12.73 -7.64 -9.70
C TYR A 130 12.30 -7.30 -11.12
N LEU A 131 13.06 -7.78 -12.11
CA LEU A 131 12.90 -7.38 -13.50
C LEU A 131 11.92 -8.27 -14.23
N PHE A 132 11.07 -7.68 -15.05
CA PHE A 132 10.16 -8.47 -15.88
C PHE A 132 10.80 -8.90 -17.21
N PRO A 133 10.46 -10.08 -17.73
CA PRO A 133 9.64 -11.13 -17.10
C PRO A 133 10.47 -12.17 -16.31
N SER A 134 11.80 -12.06 -16.27
CA SER A 134 12.68 -13.11 -15.71
C SER A 134 12.75 -13.17 -14.18
N PHE A 135 12.28 -12.11 -13.51
CA PHE A 135 12.41 -11.85 -12.09
C PHE A 135 13.84 -11.88 -11.54
N GLN A 136 14.86 -11.75 -12.39
CA GLN A 136 16.20 -11.44 -11.91
C GLN A 136 16.12 -10.14 -11.09
N TYR A 137 16.62 -10.15 -9.86
CA TYR A 137 16.57 -8.96 -9.02
C TYR A 137 17.91 -8.23 -8.93
N LYS A 138 17.81 -6.94 -8.60
CA LYS A 138 18.92 -6.11 -8.12
C LYS A 138 18.54 -5.56 -6.76
N GLU A 139 19.39 -5.76 -5.77
CA GLU A 139 19.29 -4.99 -4.53
C GLU A 139 19.78 -3.58 -4.82
N LEU A 140 18.91 -2.60 -4.63
CA LEU A 140 19.22 -1.19 -4.88
C LEU A 140 19.90 -0.57 -3.65
N TYR A 141 19.50 -1.01 -2.45
CA TYR A 141 20.05 -0.54 -1.18
C TYR A 141 19.60 -1.44 -0.03
N SER A 142 20.40 -1.50 1.03
CA SER A 142 20.05 -2.10 2.32
C SER A 142 20.09 -1.04 3.43
N ILE A 143 18.95 -0.80 4.09
CA ILE A 143 18.80 0.21 5.13
C ILE A 143 18.92 -0.46 6.51
N TYR A 144 20.08 -0.33 7.14
CA TYR A 144 20.35 -0.89 8.48
C TYR A 144 20.13 0.16 9.56
N THR A 145 18.94 0.18 10.14
CA THR A 145 18.58 1.07 11.25
C THR A 145 17.79 0.29 12.30
N ASN A 146 17.58 0.87 13.48
CA ASN A 146 16.76 0.24 14.54
C ASN A 146 15.30 0.05 14.13
N SER A 147 14.82 0.75 13.10
CA SER A 147 13.45 0.64 12.61
C SER A 147 13.38 -0.12 11.30
N ARG A 148 12.38 -0.99 11.21
CA ARG A 148 11.96 -1.63 9.96
C ARG A 148 11.36 -0.58 9.04
N GLN A 149 11.78 -0.57 7.78
CA GLN A 149 11.34 0.37 6.76
C GLN A 149 10.16 -0.22 5.99
N GLY A 150 9.06 0.52 5.93
CA GLY A 150 7.85 0.13 5.21
C GLY A 150 7.17 1.35 4.59
N GLY A 151 6.24 1.09 3.68
CA GLY A 151 5.74 2.11 2.76
C GLY A 151 6.68 2.29 1.58
N LEU A 152 6.11 2.43 0.39
CA LEU A 152 6.86 2.57 -0.85
C LEU A 152 6.10 3.48 -1.81
N LEU A 153 6.75 4.53 -2.31
CA LEU A 153 6.22 5.41 -3.36
C LEU A 153 7.33 5.83 -4.31
N ALA A 154 6.96 6.19 -5.54
CA ALA A 154 7.86 6.78 -6.53
C ALA A 154 7.44 8.21 -6.85
N HIS A 155 8.42 9.11 -7.01
CA HIS A 155 8.24 10.49 -7.46
C HIS A 155 9.60 11.13 -7.75
N ASP A 156 9.69 11.99 -8.75
CA ASP A 156 10.84 12.90 -8.93
C ASP A 156 10.94 13.88 -7.75
N VAL A 157 11.80 13.57 -6.78
CA VAL A 157 11.94 14.37 -5.57
C VAL A 157 12.83 15.56 -5.86
N ASP A 158 13.95 15.41 -6.56
CA ASP A 158 14.91 16.50 -6.75
C ASP A 158 14.82 17.27 -8.07
N GLY A 159 13.84 16.94 -8.91
CA GLY A 159 13.52 17.67 -10.14
C GLY A 159 14.43 17.31 -11.32
N ASP A 160 15.12 16.17 -11.27
CA ASP A 160 16.02 15.73 -12.32
C ASP A 160 15.33 14.92 -13.43
N GLY A 161 14.01 14.72 -13.31
CA GLY A 161 13.17 14.03 -14.29
C GLY A 161 13.15 12.51 -14.13
N LEU A 162 13.80 11.97 -13.10
CA LEU A 162 13.76 10.55 -12.76
C LEU A 162 12.91 10.32 -11.52
N ASP A 163 12.09 9.28 -11.52
CA ASP A 163 11.37 8.90 -10.30
C ASP A 163 12.36 8.40 -9.25
N ASP A 164 12.47 9.13 -8.14
CA ASP A 164 13.09 8.71 -6.89
C ASP A 164 12.11 7.86 -6.08
N LEU A 165 12.58 7.33 -4.94
CA LEU A 165 11.77 6.43 -4.11
C LEU A 165 11.66 6.92 -2.67
N PHE A 166 10.46 6.88 -2.11
CA PHE A 166 10.24 6.98 -0.66
C PHE A 166 10.17 5.59 -0.06
N VAL A 167 10.92 5.35 1.03
CA VAL A 167 10.89 4.09 1.79
C VAL A 167 11.04 4.40 3.28
N GLY A 168 9.99 4.14 4.07
CA GLY A 168 9.98 4.44 5.50
C GLY A 168 10.27 5.90 5.82
N ASN A 169 11.42 6.15 6.47
CA ASN A 169 11.85 7.50 6.87
C ASN A 169 12.78 8.18 5.88
N TYR A 170 12.98 7.59 4.70
CA TYR A 170 13.97 8.04 3.74
C TYR A 170 13.37 8.28 2.37
N TRP A 171 14.03 9.14 1.61
CA TRP A 171 13.92 9.13 0.16
C TRP A 171 15.27 8.74 -0.46
N MET A 172 15.21 8.09 -1.61
CA MET A 172 16.34 7.48 -2.30
C MET A 172 16.44 8.06 -3.70
N ARG A 173 17.55 8.72 -3.97
CA ARG A 173 17.80 9.32 -5.29
C ARG A 173 18.14 8.26 -6.32
N ASN A 174 17.37 8.25 -7.40
CA ASN A 174 17.56 7.41 -8.56
C ASN A 174 18.77 7.88 -9.37
N PRO A 175 19.80 7.03 -9.57
CA PRO A 175 20.99 7.42 -10.34
C PRO A 175 20.75 7.36 -11.87
N GLY A 176 19.55 7.01 -12.32
CA GLY A 176 19.16 6.90 -13.73
C GLY A 176 19.68 5.66 -14.43
N ARG A 177 20.57 4.88 -13.79
CA ARG A 177 21.15 3.65 -14.34
C ARG A 177 21.28 2.53 -13.32
N LEU A 178 20.97 1.32 -13.74
CA LEU A 178 21.14 0.09 -12.99
C LEU A 178 22.62 -0.19 -12.78
N GLY A 179 22.97 -0.60 -11.56
CA GLY A 179 24.36 -0.84 -11.17
C GLY A 179 25.11 0.42 -10.73
N VAL A 180 24.51 1.60 -10.84
CA VAL A 180 24.99 2.80 -10.15
C VAL A 180 24.34 2.86 -8.76
N ALA A 181 25.10 3.26 -7.76
CA ALA A 181 24.63 3.30 -6.37
C ALA A 181 23.57 4.39 -6.18
N TRP A 182 22.47 4.03 -5.52
CA TRP A 182 21.46 4.96 -5.04
C TRP A 182 21.99 5.75 -3.84
N ARG A 183 21.48 6.97 -3.65
CA ARG A 183 21.81 7.80 -2.48
C ARG A 183 20.60 7.94 -1.58
N LEU A 184 20.81 7.73 -0.28
CA LEU A 184 19.76 7.77 0.74
C LEU A 184 19.80 9.10 1.50
N PHE A 185 18.64 9.73 1.69
CA PHE A 185 18.48 10.96 2.45
C PHE A 185 17.35 10.81 3.47
N ALA A 186 17.56 11.26 4.70
CA ALA A 186 16.56 11.18 5.76
C ALA A 186 15.49 12.26 5.57
N ILE A 187 14.23 11.87 5.70
CA ILE A 187 13.07 12.77 5.73
C ILE A 187 12.81 13.21 7.16
N ASN A 188 12.91 12.26 8.10
CA ASN A 188 12.70 12.46 9.52
C ASN A 188 13.64 11.55 10.33
N VAL A 189 13.59 11.68 11.66
CA VAL A 189 14.45 10.93 12.60
C VAL A 189 13.65 9.98 13.51
N TRP A 190 12.50 9.50 13.07
CA TRP A 190 11.62 8.64 13.87
C TRP A 190 12.11 7.19 13.91
N HIS A 191 13.02 6.87 14.84
CA HIS A 191 13.62 5.54 14.97
C HIS A 191 13.57 4.98 16.40
N ASP A 192 12.60 5.46 17.19
CA ASP A 192 12.42 5.15 18.61
C ASP A 192 11.89 3.72 18.86
N THR A 193 11.27 3.09 17.85
CA THR A 193 10.81 1.69 17.95
C THR A 193 11.09 0.90 16.66
N PRO A 194 11.10 -0.45 16.71
CA PRO A 194 11.26 -1.28 15.51
C PRO A 194 10.19 -1.08 14.42
N SER A 195 9.05 -0.48 14.74
CA SER A 195 7.95 -0.19 13.79
C SER A 195 7.85 1.29 13.41
N ALA A 196 8.69 2.16 13.98
CA ALA A 196 8.59 3.62 13.81
C ALA A 196 8.73 4.10 12.35
N ALA A 197 9.28 3.28 11.46
CA ALA A 197 9.44 3.57 10.04
C ALA A 197 8.57 2.68 9.12
N LEU A 198 7.63 1.91 9.70
CA LEU A 198 6.58 1.24 8.93
C LEU A 198 5.44 2.22 8.73
N ALA A 199 5.20 2.65 7.49
CA ALA A 199 4.25 3.71 7.21
C ALA A 199 3.38 3.43 5.99
N ALA A 200 2.15 3.94 6.03
CA ALA A 200 1.37 4.19 4.84
C ALA A 200 1.72 5.59 4.32
N LEU A 201 1.99 5.68 3.01
CA LEU A 201 2.51 6.89 2.39
C LEU A 201 1.56 7.43 1.32
N GLY A 202 1.55 8.75 1.12
CA GLY A 202 0.91 9.39 -0.03
C GLY A 202 1.56 10.73 -0.37
N LEU A 203 1.53 11.13 -1.64
CA LEU A 203 2.09 12.43 -2.05
C LEU A 203 1.00 13.48 -2.19
N TRP A 204 1.07 14.48 -1.32
CA TRP A 204 0.26 15.68 -1.38
C TRP A 204 0.90 16.74 -2.28
N ARG A 205 0.16 17.83 -2.49
CA ARG A 205 0.53 18.95 -3.37
C ARG A 205 1.96 19.43 -3.12
N ASN A 206 2.61 19.88 -4.18
CA ASN A 206 3.99 20.38 -4.18
C ASN A 206 5.03 19.36 -3.69
N GLY A 207 4.74 18.06 -3.79
CA GLY A 207 5.65 16.98 -3.39
C GLY A 207 5.73 16.77 -1.87
N ALA A 208 4.80 17.33 -1.09
CA ALA A 208 4.73 17.06 0.34
C ALA A 208 4.33 15.61 0.61
N LEU A 209 5.03 14.94 1.53
CA LEU A 209 4.78 13.53 1.86
C LEU A 209 3.79 13.44 3.03
N VAL A 210 2.63 12.84 2.79
CA VAL A 210 1.78 12.31 3.86
C VAL A 210 2.39 11.00 4.33
N TRP A 211 2.64 10.92 5.62
CA TRP A 211 3.24 9.78 6.28
C TRP A 211 2.38 9.40 7.49
N ALA A 212 2.00 8.13 7.60
CA ALA A 212 1.22 7.61 8.71
C ALA A 212 1.80 6.30 9.25
N GLU A 213 2.23 6.27 10.52
CA GLU A 213 2.84 5.09 11.16
C GLU A 213 1.84 3.94 11.23
N SER A 214 2.10 2.84 10.54
CA SER A 214 1.03 1.88 10.19
C SER A 214 0.70 0.86 11.29
N GLU A 215 1.58 0.66 12.26
CA GLU A 215 1.44 -0.42 13.26
C GLU A 215 1.17 0.08 14.68
N ALA A 216 1.37 1.37 14.95
CA ALA A 216 1.25 1.92 16.29
C ALA A 216 -0.20 2.25 16.69
N GLU A 217 -0.49 2.12 17.98
CA GLU A 217 -1.64 2.79 18.60
C GLU A 217 -1.28 4.25 18.85
N ARG A 218 -2.25 5.15 18.70
CA ARG A 218 -2.03 6.60 18.69
C ARG A 218 -0.84 6.99 17.79
N ALA A 219 -0.83 6.40 16.59
CA ALA A 219 0.22 6.54 15.60
C ALA A 219 0.54 8.00 15.28
N ARG A 220 1.82 8.26 14.99
CA ARG A 220 2.24 9.53 14.39
C ARG A 220 1.70 9.61 12.97
N ILE A 221 1.15 10.77 12.65
CA ILE A 221 0.72 11.12 11.30
C ILE A 221 1.24 12.52 11.03
N ALA A 222 1.90 12.72 9.90
CA ALA A 222 2.42 14.01 9.53
C ALA A 222 2.34 14.24 8.01
N VAL A 223 2.33 15.52 7.65
CA VAL A 223 2.63 15.99 6.31
C VAL A 223 4.01 16.62 6.36
N PHE A 224 4.98 16.00 5.70
CA PHE A 224 6.34 16.48 5.57
C PHE A 224 6.46 17.35 4.32
N SER A 225 6.84 18.62 4.48
CA SER A 225 7.08 19.51 3.35
C SER A 225 8.56 19.48 2.96
N PRO A 226 8.88 19.34 1.66
CA PRO A 226 10.27 19.32 1.22
C PRO A 226 10.92 20.69 1.46
N PRO A 227 12.10 20.74 2.08
CA PRO A 227 12.88 21.97 2.23
C PRO A 227 13.52 22.34 0.88
N ALA A 228 14.10 23.55 0.80
CA ALA A 228 14.79 24.02 -0.40
C ALA A 228 15.94 23.07 -0.82
N ASP A 229 16.80 22.67 0.13
CA ASP A 229 17.72 21.55 -0.05
C ASP A 229 17.07 20.26 0.44
N ARG A 230 16.51 19.50 -0.49
CA ARG A 230 15.74 18.27 -0.22
C ARG A 230 16.53 17.15 0.46
N LYS A 231 17.86 17.30 0.57
CA LYS A 231 18.76 16.38 1.28
C LYS A 231 18.72 16.61 2.80
N GLN A 232 18.18 17.74 3.25
CA GLN A 232 17.93 18.03 4.66
C GLN A 232 16.66 17.32 5.15
N LEU A 233 16.49 17.27 6.47
CA LEU A 233 15.24 16.80 7.10
C LEU A 233 14.07 17.68 6.64
N TRP A 234 12.93 17.03 6.41
CA TRP A 234 11.73 17.69 5.91
C TRP A 234 10.95 18.35 7.04
N GLU A 235 10.25 19.43 6.71
CA GLU A 235 9.48 20.20 7.69
C GLU A 235 8.22 19.44 8.09
N GLU A 236 8.13 19.07 9.36
CA GLU A 236 7.02 18.28 9.90
C GLU A 236 5.79 19.16 10.22
N HIS A 237 4.64 18.80 9.65
CA HIS A 237 3.34 19.24 10.14
C HIS A 237 2.54 18.05 10.70
N ARG A 238 2.45 17.97 12.02
CA ARG A 238 1.79 16.85 12.72
C ARG A 238 0.28 16.93 12.65
N LEU A 239 -0.36 15.82 12.30
CA LEU A 239 -1.81 15.63 12.36
C LEU A 239 -2.22 14.92 13.65
N ALA A 240 -3.51 14.94 13.97
CA ALA A 240 -4.02 14.21 15.12
C ALA A 240 -3.72 12.70 14.97
N PRO A 241 -3.44 11.97 16.06
CA PRO A 241 -3.13 10.55 15.96
C PRO A 241 -4.34 9.70 15.53
N LEU A 242 -4.08 8.51 15.01
CA LEU A 242 -5.07 7.44 14.77
C LEU A 242 -4.47 6.10 15.21
N ASP A 243 -5.30 5.09 15.42
CA ASP A 243 -4.81 3.74 15.72
C ASP A 243 -4.57 2.96 14.43
N ARG A 244 -3.34 2.49 14.21
CA ARG A 244 -2.92 1.66 13.07
C ARG A 244 -3.41 2.17 11.70
N PRO A 245 -3.06 3.41 11.29
CA PRO A 245 -3.39 3.96 9.99
C PRO A 245 -2.62 3.25 8.85
N ARG A 246 -3.19 2.17 8.32
CA ARG A 246 -2.55 1.28 7.33
C ARG A 246 -2.76 1.69 5.88
N ALA A 247 -3.58 2.69 5.62
CA ALA A 247 -3.87 3.12 4.26
C ALA A 247 -3.91 4.64 4.15
N VAL A 248 -3.19 5.17 3.17
CA VAL A 248 -3.23 6.59 2.80
C VAL A 248 -3.63 6.67 1.33
N LEU A 249 -4.60 7.53 1.00
CA LEU A 249 -5.00 7.81 -0.36
C LEU A 249 -5.20 9.31 -0.54
N VAL A 250 -4.38 9.90 -1.40
CA VAL A 250 -4.50 11.31 -1.79
C VAL A 250 -5.61 11.47 -2.82
N HIS A 251 -6.51 12.41 -2.56
CA HIS A 251 -7.70 12.70 -3.37
C HIS A 251 -7.85 14.23 -3.57
N PRO A 252 -8.50 14.71 -4.65
CA PRO A 252 -8.74 16.16 -4.81
C PRO A 252 -9.43 16.85 -3.63
N ALA A 253 -10.25 16.11 -2.87
CA ALA A 253 -10.94 16.60 -1.68
C ALA A 253 -10.05 16.72 -0.43
N GLY A 254 -8.90 16.03 -0.40
CA GLY A 254 -8.08 15.88 0.80
C GLY A 254 -7.37 14.53 0.83
N VAL A 255 -6.89 14.13 1.99
CA VAL A 255 -6.17 12.88 2.20
C VAL A 255 -7.03 11.92 2.99
N PHE A 256 -7.44 10.81 2.38
CA PHE A 256 -8.11 9.74 3.11
C PHE A 256 -7.08 8.91 3.87
N ILE A 257 -7.35 8.64 5.14
CA ILE A 257 -6.52 7.79 5.99
C ILE A 257 -7.40 6.68 6.55
N GLY A 258 -7.13 5.45 6.13
CA GLY A 258 -7.76 4.24 6.66
C GLY A 258 -7.01 3.74 7.89
N HIS A 259 -7.75 3.42 8.96
CA HIS A 259 -7.21 3.06 10.26
C HIS A 259 -8.02 1.91 10.89
N ALA A 260 -7.64 1.50 12.11
CA ALA A 260 -8.19 0.30 12.78
C ALA A 260 -9.72 0.30 12.98
N SER A 261 -10.35 1.47 13.00
CA SER A 261 -11.78 1.63 13.31
C SER A 261 -12.58 2.36 12.23
N GLY A 262 -11.95 2.76 11.12
CA GLY A 262 -12.64 3.44 10.05
C GLY A 262 -11.74 4.09 9.01
N VAL A 263 -12.29 5.12 8.37
CA VAL A 263 -11.59 5.99 7.43
C VAL A 263 -11.92 7.43 7.79
N VAL A 264 -10.88 8.27 7.87
CA VAL A 264 -11.03 9.72 8.00
C VAL A 264 -10.57 10.42 6.73
N LEU A 265 -11.01 11.66 6.55
CA LEU A 265 -10.51 12.58 5.55
C LEU A 265 -9.86 13.78 6.23
N GLU A 266 -8.58 14.00 5.92
CA GLU A 266 -7.83 15.19 6.29
C GLU A 266 -7.93 16.21 5.16
N THR A 267 -8.54 17.36 5.44
CA THR A 267 -8.70 18.45 4.47
C THR A 267 -7.87 19.65 4.90
N PRO A 268 -7.03 20.25 4.04
CA PRO A 268 -6.32 21.46 4.41
C PRO A 268 -7.29 22.63 4.57
N GLU A 269 -7.11 23.42 5.62
CA GLU A 269 -7.86 24.65 5.92
C GLU A 269 -6.90 25.79 6.27
N ALA A 270 -7.43 27.01 6.40
CA ALA A 270 -6.63 28.15 6.83
C ALA A 270 -6.08 27.87 8.24
N GLY A 271 -4.76 27.71 8.36
CA GLY A 271 -4.08 27.46 9.64
C GLY A 271 -3.86 25.99 10.00
N GLY A 272 -4.17 25.03 9.12
CA GLY A 272 -3.84 23.62 9.37
C GLY A 272 -4.69 22.63 8.59
N TRP A 273 -5.13 21.58 9.27
CA TRP A 273 -5.92 20.49 8.69
C TRP A 273 -7.16 20.23 9.53
N ARG A 274 -8.28 19.97 8.85
CA ARG A 274 -9.52 19.52 9.45
C ARG A 274 -9.75 18.06 9.13
N ARG A 275 -9.94 17.27 10.19
CA ARG A 275 -10.37 15.88 10.12
C ARG A 275 -11.89 15.76 9.99
N THR A 276 -12.35 14.83 9.17
CA THR A 276 -13.76 14.43 9.08
C THR A 276 -13.86 12.92 9.03
N ASP A 277 -14.68 12.31 9.88
CA ASP A 277 -14.95 10.88 9.82
C ASP A 277 -15.76 10.56 8.55
N VAL A 278 -15.23 9.68 7.72
CA VAL A 278 -15.87 9.28 6.45
C VAL A 278 -16.67 8.00 6.64
N ALA A 279 -16.12 7.05 7.38
CA ALA A 279 -16.75 5.77 7.67
C ALA A 279 -16.16 5.17 8.96
N THR A 280 -16.97 4.43 9.72
CA THR A 280 -16.57 3.81 10.98
C THR A 280 -17.03 2.34 11.06
N GLY A 281 -16.52 1.61 12.05
CA GLY A 281 -16.95 0.25 12.37
C GLY A 281 -16.26 -0.85 11.57
N PHE A 282 -15.13 -0.56 10.93
CA PHE A 282 -14.29 -1.56 10.26
C PHE A 282 -12.84 -1.10 10.18
N GLU A 283 -11.91 -2.04 10.11
CA GLU A 283 -10.50 -1.77 9.77
C GLU A 283 -10.36 -1.56 8.27
N ALA A 284 -9.66 -0.50 7.86
CA ALA A 284 -9.28 -0.26 6.47
C ALA A 284 -7.83 -0.68 6.22
N LEU A 285 -7.63 -1.78 5.49
CA LEU A 285 -6.31 -2.31 5.14
C LEU A 285 -5.68 -1.57 3.95
N LYS A 286 -6.51 -1.15 2.99
CA LYS A 286 -6.08 -0.42 1.80
C LYS A 286 -7.19 0.49 1.30
N LEU A 287 -6.80 1.61 0.71
CA LEU A 287 -7.70 2.53 0.03
C LEU A 287 -7.35 2.58 -1.45
N ILE A 288 -8.37 2.48 -2.30
CA ILE A 288 -8.23 2.43 -3.75
C ILE A 288 -9.14 3.50 -4.34
N ARG A 289 -8.59 4.30 -5.25
CA ARG A 289 -9.38 5.23 -6.07
C ARG A 289 -9.68 4.59 -7.41
N TRP A 290 -10.91 4.77 -7.89
CA TRP A 290 -11.31 4.45 -9.25
C TRP A 290 -12.37 5.45 -9.72
N LYS A 291 -12.09 6.15 -10.82
CA LYS A 291 -12.89 7.33 -11.22
C LYS A 291 -13.01 8.32 -10.04
N ASP A 292 -14.24 8.68 -9.67
CA ASP A 292 -14.55 9.61 -8.57
C ASP A 292 -14.88 8.91 -7.26
N GLY A 293 -14.80 7.58 -7.20
CA GLY A 293 -15.05 6.83 -5.98
C GLY A 293 -13.78 6.53 -5.18
N VAL A 294 -13.98 6.20 -3.92
CA VAL A 294 -12.97 5.60 -3.05
C VAL A 294 -13.53 4.29 -2.51
N TRP A 295 -12.71 3.24 -2.53
CA TRP A 295 -13.02 1.93 -1.99
C TRP A 295 -12.04 1.58 -0.88
N ALA A 296 -12.55 1.01 0.21
CA ALA A 296 -11.75 0.43 1.27
C ALA A 296 -11.75 -1.10 1.13
N VAL A 297 -10.55 -1.68 1.16
CA VAL A 297 -10.37 -3.11 1.41
C VAL A 297 -10.34 -3.30 2.92
N THR A 298 -11.24 -4.13 3.44
CA THR A 298 -11.35 -4.48 4.86
C THR A 298 -11.04 -5.97 5.04
N PRO A 299 -10.81 -6.45 6.27
CA PRO A 299 -10.57 -7.88 6.49
C PRO A 299 -11.75 -8.79 6.10
N GLN A 300 -12.94 -8.23 5.85
CA GLN A 300 -14.17 -8.97 5.53
C GLN A 300 -14.74 -8.67 4.13
N GLY A 301 -14.17 -7.71 3.39
CA GLY A 301 -14.64 -7.42 2.03
C GLY A 301 -14.16 -6.09 1.48
N VAL A 302 -14.76 -5.69 0.36
CA VAL A 302 -14.53 -4.38 -0.26
C VAL A 302 -15.74 -3.49 -0.05
N ARG A 303 -15.53 -2.25 0.38
CA ARG A 303 -16.59 -1.27 0.65
C ARG A 303 -16.35 -0.01 -0.17
N ARG A 304 -17.37 0.49 -0.87
CA ARG A 304 -17.33 1.83 -1.45
C ARG A 304 -17.60 2.85 -0.35
N LEU A 305 -16.73 3.84 -0.20
CA LEU A 305 -16.90 4.91 0.78
C LEU A 305 -17.96 5.92 0.31
N PRO A 306 -18.63 6.62 1.25
CA PRO A 306 -19.51 7.73 0.93
C PRO A 306 -18.81 8.77 0.05
N THR A 307 -19.54 9.31 -0.93
CA THR A 307 -18.99 10.32 -1.83
C THR A 307 -18.74 11.61 -1.07
N VAL A 308 -17.48 12.04 -1.00
CA VAL A 308 -17.12 13.35 -0.45
C VAL A 308 -17.21 14.38 -1.57
N ARG A 309 -18.10 15.36 -1.43
CA ARG A 309 -18.20 16.46 -2.40
C ARG A 309 -16.93 17.32 -2.33
N THR A 310 -16.24 17.47 -3.45
CA THR A 310 -15.25 18.53 -3.61
C THR A 310 -16.00 19.87 -3.65
N ARG A 311 -15.62 20.84 -2.82
CA ARG A 311 -16.07 22.22 -3.06
C ARG A 311 -15.51 22.64 -4.42
N PRO A 312 -16.31 23.22 -5.33
CA PRO A 312 -15.77 23.75 -6.57
C PRO A 312 -14.71 24.78 -6.21
N SER A 313 -13.51 24.68 -6.79
CA SER A 313 -12.52 25.74 -6.69
C SER A 313 -13.18 27.02 -7.20
N SER A 314 -13.38 28.01 -6.33
CA SER A 314 -13.75 29.34 -6.78
C SER A 314 -12.66 29.79 -7.75
N ARG A 315 -13.02 29.88 -9.04
CA ARG A 315 -12.19 30.57 -10.03
C ARG A 315 -11.91 31.95 -9.47
N ARG A 316 -10.66 32.22 -9.08
CA ARG A 316 -10.21 33.60 -8.85
C ARG A 316 -10.42 34.33 -10.18
N ARG A 317 -11.27 35.35 -10.14
CA ARG A 317 -11.32 36.40 -11.16
C ARG A 317 -10.08 37.27 -11.04
#